data_AF-A0A7V6XQ00-F1
#
_entry.id   AF-A0A7V6XQ00-F1
#
_cell.length_a   1.000
_cell.length_b   1.000
_cell.length_c   1.000
_cell.angle_alpha   90.00
_cell.angle_beta   90.00
_cell.angle_gamma   90.00
#
_symmetry.space_group_name_H-M   'P 1'
#
loop_
_entity.id
_entity.type
_entity.pdbx_description
1 polymer ?
#
loop_
_entity_poly.entity_id
_entity_poly.type
_entity_poly.pdbx_seq_one_letter_code
_entity_poly.pdbx_strand_id
1 'polypeptide(L)'
;MFDIAIIGAGPAGASAALFTAKAGKKTLLFDHDKGLTKRAWIENHYGVAEISGPDLIEVGQKQATKFGAELKLEEVTNITKADGHFKVETANAEYAAKEIILATGISTSLSQPLGLKEIPGTEPRIPKIFAVDQDGKTEVEGVWVAGTAAGVSVHSIITAGDGAKVAINVISKLNGERYVDHDILK
;
A
#
# COMPACT_ATOMS: atom_id res chain seq x y z
N MET A 1 8.98 16.43 1.38
CA MET A 1 8.89 15.57 0.19
C MET A 1 9.29 14.16 0.57
N PHE A 2 8.42 13.21 0.30
CA PHE A 2 8.58 11.77 0.58
C PHE A 2 9.13 11.07 -0.65
N ASP A 3 9.77 9.91 -0.44
CA ASP A 3 10.13 9.04 -1.56
C ASP A 3 8.90 8.28 -2.02
N ILE A 4 8.07 7.80 -1.08
CA ILE A 4 6.92 6.94 -1.38
C ILE A 4 5.73 7.38 -0.50
N ALA A 5 4.57 7.59 -1.11
CA ALA A 5 3.29 7.68 -0.41
C ALA A 5 2.44 6.43 -0.67
N ILE A 6 1.87 5.88 0.39
CA ILE A 6 1.11 4.64 0.39
C ILE A 6 -0.32 4.96 0.83
N ILE A 7 -1.29 4.65 -0.01
CA ILE A 7 -2.69 5.00 0.21
C ILE A 7 -3.47 3.78 0.68
N GLY A 8 -3.83 3.78 1.97
CA GLY A 8 -4.53 2.69 2.66
C GLY A 8 -3.57 1.93 3.58
N ALA A 9 -3.90 1.86 4.88
CA ALA A 9 -3.06 1.19 5.89
C ALA A 9 -3.64 -0.14 6.39
N GLY A 10 -4.37 -0.85 5.53
CA GLY A 10 -4.71 -2.26 5.74
C GLY A 10 -3.48 -3.18 5.57
N PRO A 11 -3.67 -4.51 5.55
CA PRO A 11 -2.55 -5.46 5.49
C PRO A 11 -1.54 -5.20 4.36
N ALA A 12 -2.01 -4.90 3.14
CA ALA A 12 -1.13 -4.58 2.01
C ALA A 12 -0.29 -3.32 2.24
N GLY A 13 -0.94 -2.20 2.61
CA GLY A 13 -0.24 -0.93 2.73
C GLY A 13 0.62 -0.83 3.98
N ALA A 14 0.20 -1.40 5.11
CA ALA A 14 1.03 -1.47 6.31
C ALA A 14 2.28 -2.34 6.08
N SER A 15 2.14 -3.47 5.37
CA SER A 15 3.28 -4.28 4.94
C SER A 15 4.20 -3.52 3.98
N ALA A 16 3.65 -2.84 2.97
CA ALA A 16 4.44 -2.01 2.06
C ALA A 16 5.19 -0.88 2.81
N ALA A 17 4.53 -0.25 3.79
CA ALA A 17 5.13 0.80 4.61
C ALA A 17 6.26 0.27 5.49
N LEU A 18 6.09 -0.92 6.07
CA LEU A 18 7.14 -1.60 6.83
C LEU A 18 8.40 -1.80 5.98
N PHE A 19 8.27 -2.41 4.79
CA PHE A 19 9.43 -2.67 3.93
C PHE A 19 10.10 -1.38 3.45
N THR A 20 9.32 -0.40 3.00
CA THR A 20 9.87 0.87 2.52
C THR A 20 10.56 1.68 3.61
N ALA A 21 9.97 1.77 4.80
CA ALA A 21 10.57 2.48 5.93
C ALA A 21 11.81 1.75 6.46
N LYS A 22 11.77 0.42 6.58
CA LYS A 22 12.93 -0.38 6.99
C LYS A 22 14.10 -0.25 6.02
N ALA A 23 13.83 -0.09 4.73
CA ALA A 23 14.82 0.21 3.70
C ALA A 23 15.35 1.67 3.73
N GLY A 24 14.93 2.48 4.71
CA GLY A 24 15.37 3.86 4.88
C GLY A 24 14.72 4.86 3.93
N LYS A 25 13.61 4.51 3.26
CA LYS A 25 12.86 5.46 2.41
C LYS A 25 12.02 6.39 3.27
N LYS A 26 11.89 7.65 2.83
CA LYS A 26 10.91 8.58 3.44
C LYS A 26 9.51 8.13 3.03
N THR A 27 8.86 7.37 3.91
CA THR A 27 7.57 6.74 3.65
C THR A 27 6.44 7.49 4.35
N LEU A 28 5.43 7.87 3.58
CA LEU A 28 4.16 8.41 4.07
C LEU A 28 3.06 7.35 3.90
N LEU A 29 2.33 7.05 4.95
CA LEU A 29 1.24 6.06 4.97
C LEU A 29 -0.07 6.74 5.37
N PHE A 30 -1.11 6.56 4.56
CA PHE A 30 -2.45 7.09 4.84
C PHE A 30 -3.41 5.99 5.28
N ASP A 31 -4.21 6.28 6.30
CA ASP A 31 -5.35 5.46 6.70
C ASP A 31 -6.61 6.30 6.88
N HIS A 32 -7.70 5.86 6.26
CA HIS A 32 -9.03 6.45 6.45
C HIS A 32 -9.86 5.69 7.50
N ASP A 33 -9.29 4.64 8.12
CA ASP A 33 -9.83 3.89 9.25
C ASP A 33 -11.15 3.13 8.99
N LYS A 34 -11.55 2.98 7.72
CA LYS A 34 -12.80 2.32 7.27
C LYS A 34 -12.55 0.97 6.57
N GLY A 35 -11.35 0.41 6.69
CA GLY A 35 -10.93 -0.80 6.00
C GLY A 35 -11.76 -2.05 6.35
N LEU A 36 -11.96 -2.95 5.37
CA LEU A 36 -12.76 -4.17 5.50
C LEU A 36 -12.26 -5.09 6.62
N THR A 37 -10.93 -5.17 6.77
CA THR A 37 -10.24 -6.01 7.74
C THR A 37 -10.64 -5.69 9.17
N LYS A 38 -11.09 -4.48 9.50
CA LYS A 38 -11.49 -4.10 10.88
C LYS A 38 -12.63 -4.92 11.47
N ARG A 39 -13.37 -5.68 10.65
CA ARG A 39 -14.48 -6.54 11.08
C ARG A 39 -14.14 -8.03 11.06
N ALA A 40 -12.88 -8.38 10.79
CA ALA A 40 -12.45 -9.77 10.65
C ALA A 40 -12.02 -10.39 11.99
N TRP A 41 -12.26 -11.69 12.10
CA TRP A 41 -11.51 -12.60 12.98
C TRP A 41 -10.63 -13.47 12.08
N ILE A 42 -9.34 -13.63 12.42
CA ILE A 42 -8.34 -14.19 11.50
C ILE A 42 -7.63 -15.36 12.18
N GLU A 43 -7.83 -16.56 11.64
CA GLU A 43 -7.18 -17.82 12.07
C GLU A 43 -6.30 -18.42 10.94
N ASN A 44 -6.25 -17.74 9.79
CA ASN A 44 -5.61 -18.20 8.56
C ASN A 44 -4.46 -17.30 8.11
N HIS A 45 -3.79 -16.64 9.06
CA HIS A 45 -2.59 -15.86 8.81
C HIS A 45 -1.37 -16.65 9.28
N TYR A 46 -0.63 -17.25 8.34
CA TYR A 46 0.49 -18.14 8.67
C TYR A 46 1.50 -17.49 9.61
N GLY A 47 1.81 -18.16 10.72
CA GLY A 47 2.68 -17.64 11.79
C GLY A 47 1.95 -16.88 12.91
N VAL A 48 0.63 -16.69 12.79
CA VAL A 48 -0.24 -16.10 13.83
C VAL A 48 -1.33 -17.12 14.17
N ALA A 49 -1.48 -17.45 15.46
CA ALA A 49 -2.46 -18.45 15.89
C ALA A 49 -3.90 -17.99 15.63
N GLU A 50 -4.25 -16.82 16.16
CA GLU A 50 -5.48 -16.10 15.90
C GLU A 50 -5.27 -14.62 16.21
N ILE A 51 -5.99 -13.74 15.53
CA ILE A 51 -5.92 -12.30 15.77
C ILE A 51 -7.19 -11.60 15.28
N SER A 52 -7.60 -10.53 15.98
CA SER A 52 -8.63 -9.65 15.46
C SER A 52 -8.08 -8.82 14.30
N GLY A 53 -8.93 -8.47 13.34
CA GLY A 53 -8.52 -7.63 12.22
C GLY A 53 -7.98 -6.25 12.62
N PRO A 54 -8.60 -5.53 13.59
CA PRO A 54 -8.04 -4.30 14.15
C PRO A 54 -6.64 -4.49 14.74
N ASP A 55 -6.42 -5.53 15.54
CA ASP A 55 -5.10 -5.78 16.15
C ASP A 55 -4.03 -6.08 15.09
N LEU A 56 -4.39 -6.84 14.04
CA LEU A 56 -3.48 -7.11 12.92
C LEU A 56 -3.06 -5.81 12.20
N ILE A 57 -4.01 -4.92 11.95
CA ILE A 57 -3.74 -3.60 11.34
C ILE A 57 -2.82 -2.78 12.26
N GLU A 58 -3.14 -2.69 13.54
CA GLU A 58 -2.37 -1.92 14.51
C GLU A 58 -0.93 -2.44 14.64
N VAL A 59 -0.74 -3.76 14.67
CA VAL A 59 0.60 -4.39 14.68
C VAL A 59 1.40 -3.98 13.45
N GLY A 60 0.83 -4.08 12.24
CA GLY A 60 1.50 -3.68 11.00
C GLY A 60 1.86 -2.20 10.97
N GLN A 61 0.95 -1.32 11.40
CA GLN A 61 1.19 0.12 11.49
C GLN A 61 2.29 0.45 12.50
N LYS A 62 2.30 -0.20 13.67
CA LYS A 62 3.38 -0.06 14.67
C LYS A 62 4.73 -0.54 14.16
N GLN A 63 4.77 -1.62 13.38
CA GLN A 63 6.00 -2.09 12.75
C GLN A 63 6.54 -1.05 11.75
N ALA A 64 5.69 -0.50 10.88
CA ALA A 64 6.10 0.51 9.91
C ALA A 64 6.60 1.79 10.59
N THR A 65 5.85 2.31 11.56
CA THR A 65 6.21 3.54 12.30
C THR A 65 7.46 3.36 13.15
N LYS A 66 7.72 2.16 13.69
CA LYS A 66 8.99 1.83 14.38
C LYS A 66 10.22 2.06 13.48
N PHE A 67 10.09 1.87 12.17
CA PHE A 67 11.16 2.11 11.20
C PHE A 67 11.10 3.50 10.54
N GLY A 68 10.21 4.39 11.01
CA GLY A 68 10.16 5.78 10.57
C GLY A 68 9.11 6.11 9.51
N ALA A 69 8.18 5.20 9.19
CA ALA A 69 7.02 5.57 8.37
C ALA A 69 6.18 6.62 9.10
N GLU A 70 5.74 7.66 8.39
CA GLU A 70 4.81 8.65 8.91
C GLU A 70 3.36 8.20 8.62
N LEU A 71 2.60 7.86 9.65
CA LEU A 71 1.18 7.52 9.52
C LEU A 71 0.31 8.77 9.64
N LYS A 72 -0.60 8.97 8.66
CA LYS A 72 -1.64 10.00 8.67
C LYS A 72 -3.01 9.32 8.68
N LEU A 73 -3.80 9.61 9.71
CA LEU A 73 -5.20 9.17 9.80
C LEU A 73 -6.09 10.13 8.99
N GLU A 74 -5.89 10.12 7.67
CA GLU A 74 -6.54 11.00 6.72
C GLU A 74 -6.98 10.24 5.47
N GLU A 75 -8.12 10.61 4.91
CA GLU A 75 -8.60 10.10 3.64
C GLU A 75 -7.99 10.91 2.48
N VAL A 76 -7.27 10.23 1.59
CA VAL A 76 -6.77 10.82 0.36
C VAL A 76 -7.88 10.89 -0.67
N THR A 77 -8.18 12.09 -1.13
CA THR A 77 -9.30 12.36 -2.03
C THR A 77 -8.85 12.62 -3.46
N ASN A 78 -7.62 13.08 -3.65
CA ASN A 78 -7.07 13.38 -4.97
C ASN A 78 -5.56 13.15 -5.03
N ILE A 79 -5.07 12.75 -6.20
CA ILE A 79 -3.64 12.65 -6.48
C ILE A 79 -3.41 13.16 -7.90
N THR A 80 -2.47 14.08 -8.06
CA THR A 80 -2.11 14.67 -9.35
C THR A 80 -0.60 14.59 -9.57
N LYS A 81 -0.18 14.32 -10.80
CA LYS A 81 1.23 14.36 -11.18
C LYS A 81 1.61 15.81 -11.48
N ALA A 82 2.62 16.33 -10.80
CA ALA A 82 3.12 17.70 -10.95
C ALA A 82 4.65 17.69 -10.84
N ASP A 83 5.34 18.39 -11.75
CA ASP A 83 6.78 18.67 -11.66
C ASP A 83 7.66 17.46 -11.25
N GLY A 84 7.47 16.32 -11.90
CA GLY A 84 8.27 15.10 -11.66
C GLY A 84 7.97 14.38 -10.33
N HIS A 85 6.91 14.75 -9.62
CA HIS A 85 6.42 14.09 -8.41
C HIS A 85 4.89 14.03 -8.41
N PHE A 86 4.31 13.54 -7.32
CA PHE A 86 2.87 13.47 -7.10
C PHE A 86 2.49 14.37 -5.93
N LYS A 87 1.47 15.20 -6.16
CA LYS A 87 0.75 15.92 -5.11
C LYS A 87 -0.37 15.02 -4.60
N VAL A 88 -0.38 14.74 -3.30
CA VAL A 88 -1.36 13.92 -2.61
C VAL A 88 -2.20 14.83 -1.72
N GLU A 89 -3.51 14.86 -1.96
CA GLU A 89 -4.43 15.79 -1.31
C GLU A 89 -5.37 15.05 -0.37
N THR A 90 -5.52 15.59 0.83
CA THR A 90 -6.55 15.21 1.80
C THR A 90 -7.47 16.39 2.05
N ALA A 91 -8.49 16.22 2.89
CA ALA A 91 -9.33 17.33 3.34
C ALA A 91 -8.55 18.39 4.15
N ASN A 92 -7.41 18.03 4.73
CA ASN A 92 -6.71 18.84 5.73
C ASN A 92 -5.37 19.39 5.23
N ALA A 93 -4.73 18.70 4.28
CA ALA A 93 -3.36 18.99 3.90
C ALA A 93 -3.02 18.49 2.49
N GLU A 94 -1.89 19.00 1.99
CA GLU A 94 -1.25 18.53 0.77
C GLU A 94 0.12 17.96 1.10
N TYR A 95 0.47 16.88 0.42
CA TYR A 95 1.74 16.17 0.57
C TYR A 95 2.37 15.94 -0.81
N ALA A 96 3.68 15.70 -0.83
CA ALA A 96 4.43 15.45 -2.06
C ALA A 96 5.28 14.18 -1.94
N ALA A 97 5.15 13.27 -2.91
CA ALA A 97 5.90 12.02 -2.98
C ALA A 97 6.38 11.71 -4.41
N LYS A 98 7.50 10.99 -4.56
CA LYS A 98 8.02 10.61 -5.89
C LYS A 98 7.27 9.40 -6.47
N GLU A 99 6.92 8.44 -5.64
CA GLU A 99 6.20 7.22 -6.02
C GLU A 99 4.93 7.07 -5.18
N ILE A 100 3.89 6.48 -5.77
CA ILE A 100 2.61 6.18 -5.13
C ILE A 100 2.38 4.67 -5.12
N ILE A 101 2.01 4.12 -3.97
CA ILE A 101 1.47 2.75 -3.85
C ILE A 101 0.01 2.83 -3.44
N LEU A 102 -0.90 2.42 -4.31
CA LEU A 102 -2.32 2.32 -4.00
C LEU A 102 -2.59 0.96 -3.34
N ALA A 103 -2.91 0.98 -2.04
CA ALA A 103 -3.30 -0.18 -1.24
C ALA A 103 -4.73 -0.01 -0.70
N THR A 104 -5.62 0.50 -1.57
CA THR A 104 -6.95 1.04 -1.23
C THR A 104 -8.04 -0.02 -1.03
N GLY A 105 -7.66 -1.27 -0.80
CA GLY A 105 -8.59 -2.40 -0.64
C GLY A 105 -9.41 -2.62 -1.91
N ILE A 106 -10.72 -2.38 -1.83
CA ILE A 106 -11.65 -2.55 -2.97
C ILE A 106 -11.97 -1.22 -3.68
N SER A 107 -11.46 -0.10 -3.18
CA SER A 107 -11.74 1.21 -3.77
C SER A 107 -10.83 1.46 -4.96
N THR A 108 -11.43 1.87 -6.07
CA THR A 108 -10.71 2.40 -7.24
C THR A 108 -10.99 3.89 -7.47
N SER A 109 -11.45 4.64 -6.46
CA SER A 109 -11.83 6.05 -6.61
C SER A 109 -10.71 6.96 -7.12
N LEU A 110 -9.45 6.58 -6.90
CA LEU A 110 -8.27 7.31 -7.38
C LEU A 110 -7.90 7.00 -8.84
N SER A 111 -8.66 6.15 -9.55
CA SER A 111 -8.41 5.85 -10.96
C SER A 111 -8.54 7.08 -11.84
N GLN A 112 -9.65 7.82 -11.73
CA GLN A 112 -9.92 8.99 -12.56
C GLN A 112 -8.91 10.13 -12.31
N PRO A 113 -8.61 10.54 -11.06
CA PRO A 113 -7.54 11.51 -10.78
C PRO A 113 -6.19 11.20 -11.41
N LEU A 114 -5.79 9.92 -11.38
CA LEU A 114 -4.49 9.46 -11.85
C LEU A 114 -4.51 9.03 -13.32
N GLY A 115 -5.68 8.99 -13.98
CA GLY A 115 -5.81 8.48 -15.34
C GLY A 115 -5.50 6.99 -15.47
N LEU A 116 -5.80 6.18 -14.44
CA LEU A 116 -5.53 4.74 -14.42
C LEU A 116 -6.66 3.94 -15.06
N LYS A 117 -6.31 2.96 -15.88
CA LYS A 117 -7.24 1.96 -16.40
C LYS A 117 -7.74 1.02 -15.30
N GLU A 118 -9.05 0.82 -15.29
CA GLU A 118 -9.72 -0.21 -14.50
C GLU A 118 -10.02 -1.44 -15.37
N ILE A 119 -9.97 -2.63 -14.78
CA ILE A 119 -10.35 -3.91 -15.41
C ILE A 119 -11.35 -4.65 -14.51
N PRO A 120 -12.11 -5.63 -15.03
CA PRO A 120 -12.99 -6.45 -14.21
C PRO A 120 -12.25 -7.09 -13.03
N GLY A 121 -12.86 -7.05 -11.86
CA GLY A 121 -12.28 -7.65 -10.66
C GLY A 121 -12.26 -9.18 -10.71
N THR A 122 -11.38 -9.76 -9.91
CA THR A 122 -11.11 -11.21 -9.85
C THR A 122 -11.87 -11.93 -8.74
N GLU A 123 -12.54 -11.19 -7.87
CA GLU A 123 -13.14 -11.68 -6.62
C GLU A 123 -14.66 -11.39 -6.56
N PRO A 124 -15.45 -12.23 -5.87
CA PRO A 124 -16.87 -11.97 -5.71
C PRO A 124 -17.12 -10.60 -5.07
N ARG A 125 -18.08 -9.86 -5.62
CA ARG A 125 -18.48 -8.52 -5.12
C ARG A 125 -17.41 -7.44 -5.26
N ILE A 126 -16.33 -7.69 -6.00
CA ILE A 126 -15.35 -6.68 -6.40
C ILE A 126 -15.49 -6.49 -7.92
N PRO A 127 -16.28 -5.50 -8.38
CA PRO A 127 -16.60 -5.37 -9.79
C PRO A 127 -15.41 -4.93 -10.64
N LYS A 128 -14.47 -4.20 -10.04
CA LYS A 128 -13.32 -3.61 -10.73
C LYS A 128 -12.09 -3.52 -9.83
N ILE A 129 -10.94 -3.57 -10.49
CA ILE A 129 -9.60 -3.40 -9.92
C ILE A 129 -8.77 -2.54 -10.88
N PHE A 130 -7.58 -2.12 -10.46
CA PHE A 130 -6.65 -1.43 -11.36
C PHE A 130 -5.94 -2.41 -12.30
N ALA A 131 -5.71 -1.99 -13.54
CA ALA A 131 -4.85 -2.73 -14.46
C ALA A 131 -3.39 -2.60 -14.01
N VAL A 132 -2.77 -3.72 -13.65
CA VAL A 132 -1.35 -3.78 -13.30
C VAL A 132 -0.63 -4.95 -13.96
N ASP A 133 0.70 -4.83 -14.08
CA ASP A 133 1.54 -5.98 -14.38
C ASP A 133 1.80 -6.86 -13.14
N GLN A 134 2.58 -7.93 -13.31
CA GLN A 134 2.92 -8.87 -12.23
C GLN A 134 3.67 -8.24 -11.05
N ASP A 135 4.34 -7.11 -11.29
CA ASP A 135 5.15 -6.36 -10.31
C ASP A 135 4.33 -5.30 -9.58
N GLY A 136 3.07 -5.10 -9.97
CA GLY A 136 2.16 -4.09 -9.44
C GLY A 136 2.27 -2.73 -10.14
N LYS A 137 2.96 -2.61 -11.28
CA LYS A 137 3.07 -1.36 -12.02
C LYS A 137 1.80 -1.07 -12.80
N THR A 138 1.40 0.20 -12.80
CA THR A 138 0.36 0.71 -13.70
C THR A 138 0.95 1.27 -14.98
N GLU A 139 0.09 1.74 -15.90
CA GLU A 139 0.51 2.49 -17.09
C GLU A 139 1.10 3.87 -16.76
N VAL A 140 0.81 4.41 -15.57
CA VAL A 140 1.31 5.70 -15.14
C VAL A 140 2.62 5.50 -14.39
N GLU A 141 3.71 5.97 -15.01
CA GLU A 141 5.03 5.92 -14.39
C GLU A 141 5.01 6.62 -13.03
N GLY A 142 5.42 5.87 -12.01
CA GLY A 142 5.46 6.31 -10.61
C GLY A 142 4.28 5.84 -9.77
N VAL A 143 3.28 5.18 -10.38
CA VAL A 143 2.09 4.66 -9.68
C VAL A 143 2.06 3.15 -9.72
N TRP A 144 1.92 2.58 -8.53
CA TRP A 144 1.89 1.15 -8.26
C TRP A 144 0.62 0.80 -7.50
N VAL A 145 0.20 -0.47 -7.55
CA VAL A 145 -0.98 -0.96 -6.84
C VAL A 145 -0.64 -2.27 -6.16
N ALA A 146 -1.15 -2.45 -4.95
CA ALA A 146 -0.95 -3.66 -4.16
C ALA A 146 -2.25 -4.17 -3.52
N GLY A 147 -2.26 -5.45 -3.19
CA GLY A 147 -3.37 -6.11 -2.51
C GLY A 147 -4.59 -6.27 -3.41
N THR A 148 -5.77 -6.24 -2.80
CA THR A 148 -7.04 -6.48 -3.52
C THR A 148 -7.25 -5.53 -4.69
N ALA A 149 -6.78 -4.29 -4.59
CA ALA A 149 -6.87 -3.28 -5.65
C ALA A 149 -6.06 -3.67 -6.90
N ALA A 150 -5.04 -4.53 -6.74
CA ALA A 150 -4.22 -5.11 -7.80
C ALA A 150 -4.74 -6.49 -8.29
N GLY A 151 -5.88 -6.95 -7.77
CA GLY A 151 -6.50 -8.22 -8.17
C GLY A 151 -6.01 -9.47 -7.45
N VAL A 152 -5.18 -9.34 -6.41
CA VAL A 152 -4.84 -10.50 -5.56
C VAL A 152 -5.98 -10.83 -4.59
N SER A 153 -6.05 -12.09 -4.19
CA SER A 153 -7.17 -12.59 -3.39
C SER A 153 -7.33 -11.87 -2.04
N VAL A 154 -8.58 -11.70 -1.60
CA VAL A 154 -8.94 -10.92 -0.41
C VAL A 154 -8.66 -11.68 0.90
N HIS A 155 -7.39 -11.96 1.17
CA HIS A 155 -6.93 -12.59 2.40
C HIS A 155 -5.80 -11.76 3.01
N SER A 156 -5.78 -11.63 4.34
CA SER A 156 -4.84 -10.75 5.04
C SER A 156 -3.38 -11.11 4.76
N ILE A 157 -3.05 -12.40 4.73
CA ILE A 157 -1.70 -12.90 4.43
C ILE A 157 -1.30 -12.66 2.96
N ILE A 158 -2.23 -12.87 2.03
CA ILE A 158 -1.99 -12.68 0.58
C ILE A 158 -1.75 -11.20 0.29
N THR A 159 -2.65 -10.34 0.76
CA THR A 159 -2.55 -8.89 0.56
C THR A 159 -1.33 -8.30 1.26
N ALA A 160 -0.97 -8.75 2.47
CA ALA A 160 0.27 -8.35 3.14
C ALA A 160 1.52 -8.76 2.34
N GLY A 161 1.55 -9.99 1.82
CA GLY A 161 2.65 -10.48 0.99
C GLY A 161 2.79 -9.71 -0.32
N ASP A 162 1.67 -9.41 -0.98
CA ASP A 162 1.67 -8.61 -2.21
C ASP A 162 2.12 -7.16 -1.96
N GLY A 163 1.69 -6.55 -0.84
CA GLY A 163 2.19 -5.25 -0.38
C GLY A 163 3.71 -5.22 -0.20
N ALA A 164 4.28 -6.24 0.42
CA ALA A 164 5.73 -6.39 0.55
C ALA A 164 6.42 -6.54 -0.81
N LYS A 165 5.88 -7.39 -1.69
CA LYS A 165 6.41 -7.60 -3.06
C LYS A 165 6.47 -6.27 -3.84
N VAL A 166 5.37 -5.53 -3.85
CA VAL A 166 5.30 -4.24 -4.56
C VAL A 166 6.28 -3.24 -3.96
N ALA A 167 6.37 -3.15 -2.63
CA ALA A 167 7.35 -2.30 -1.95
C ALA A 167 8.79 -2.63 -2.36
N ILE A 168 9.18 -3.91 -2.39
CA ILE A 168 10.52 -4.35 -2.82
C ILE A 168 10.80 -3.89 -4.26
N ASN A 169 9.81 -3.98 -5.16
CA ASN A 169 9.95 -3.54 -6.54
C ASN A 169 10.13 -2.01 -6.64
N VAL A 170 9.37 -1.23 -5.86
CA VAL A 170 9.54 0.23 -5.79
C VAL A 170 10.92 0.60 -5.23
N ILE A 171 11.34 -0.03 -4.13
CA ILE A 171 12.67 0.19 -3.52
C ILE A 171 13.76 -0.15 -4.54
N SER A 172 13.64 -1.26 -5.25
CA SER A 172 14.62 -1.69 -6.25
C SER A 172 14.74 -0.66 -7.38
N LYS A 173 13.61 -0.13 -7.87
CA LYS A 173 13.60 0.97 -8.85
C LYS A 173 14.33 2.19 -8.31
N LEU A 174 14.01 2.62 -7.09
CA LEU A 174 14.61 3.82 -6.47
C LEU A 174 16.11 3.64 -6.17
N ASN A 175 16.57 2.42 -5.91
CA ASN A 175 17.98 2.12 -5.68
C ASN A 175 18.78 1.94 -6.98
N GLY A 176 18.11 1.64 -8.10
CA GLY A 176 18.77 1.27 -9.35
C GLY A 176 19.27 -0.17 -9.40
N GLU A 177 18.99 -0.97 -8.38
CA GLU A 177 19.39 -2.38 -8.27
C GLU A 177 18.38 -3.18 -7.43
N ARG A 178 18.42 -4.52 -7.50
CA ARG A 178 17.50 -5.37 -6.76
C ARG A 178 17.73 -5.23 -5.25
N TYR A 179 16.67 -4.91 -4.51
CA TYR A 179 16.68 -4.88 -3.06
C TYR A 179 16.29 -6.24 -2.47
N VAL A 180 16.99 -6.62 -1.40
CA VAL A 180 16.70 -7.77 -0.55
C VAL A 180 16.82 -7.33 0.91
N ASP A 181 15.98 -7.89 1.77
CA ASP A 181 15.93 -7.52 3.19
C ASP A 181 15.98 -8.77 4.07
N HIS A 182 17.16 -9.04 4.62
CA HIS A 182 17.43 -10.18 5.49
C HIS A 182 18.23 -9.73 6.70
N ASP A 183 17.65 -9.85 7.89
CA ASP A 183 18.37 -9.68 9.14
C ASP A 183 19.03 -11.00 9.57
N ILE A 184 20.18 -10.90 10.23
CA ILE A 184 20.81 -12.03 10.92
C ILE A 184 20.27 -12.07 12.35
N LEU A 185 20.01 -13.27 12.86
CA LEU A 185 19.61 -13.46 14.26
C LEU A 185 20.65 -12.81 15.19
N LYS A 186 20.17 -11.98 16.11
CA LYS A 186 21.01 -11.36 17.14
C LYS A 186 21.24 -12.28 18.33
#